data_AF-A0A1Q7CEJ7-F1
#
_entry.id   AF-A0A1Q7CEJ7-F1
#
_cell.length_a   1.000
_cell.length_b   1.000
_cell.length_c   1.000
_cell.angle_alpha   90.00
_cell.angle_beta   90.00
_cell.angle_gamma   90.00
#
_symmetry.space_group_name_H-M   'P 1'
#
loop_
_entity.id
_entity.type
_entity.pdbx_description
1 polymer ?
#
loop_
_entity_poly.entity_id
_entity_poly.type
_entity_poly.pdbx_seq_one_letter_code
_entity_poly.pdbx_strand_id
1 'polypeptide(L)'
;MLMASPDYEYSGDTIALLLIQKHYPERTDGESAIMLAFFKDYLRTFDRVTLGKRVGHGAPIDPETIPAIQRATAFSTRKRIDVLAWRASQPVIVEVKQRVTPASLGQILTYRHHFVEEHPDAPEPELVVVGRESDADTIAALTAHGVTVHLYPEAVARHDAAGGGV
;
A
#
# COMPACT_ATOMS: atom_id res chain seq x y z
N MET A 1 -27.24 5.72 4.48
CA MET A 1 -26.01 6.26 5.10
C MET A 1 -24.85 5.40 4.61
N LEU A 2 -24.14 5.86 3.58
CA LEU A 2 -22.96 5.17 3.04
C LEU A 2 -21.84 5.29 4.07
N MET A 3 -21.40 4.18 4.66
CA MET A 3 -20.12 4.17 5.37
C MET A 3 -19.03 4.22 4.30
N ALA A 4 -18.41 5.38 4.13
CA ALA A 4 -17.21 5.53 3.34
C ALA A 4 -16.16 4.53 3.86
N SER A 5 -15.48 3.82 2.94
CA SER A 5 -14.25 3.09 3.28
C SER A 5 -13.32 4.06 4.02
N PRO A 6 -12.77 3.74 5.20
CA PRO A 6 -11.83 4.61 5.89
C PRO A 6 -10.47 4.50 5.20
N ASP A 7 -10.43 4.76 3.90
CA ASP A 7 -9.18 4.93 3.19
C ASP A 7 -8.47 6.13 3.86
N TYR A 8 -7.23 5.94 4.30
CA TYR A 8 -6.50 6.98 5.04
C TYR A 8 -5.84 7.91 4.03
N GLU A 9 -6.55 8.97 3.65
CA GLU A 9 -6.09 9.95 2.67
C GLU A 9 -5.33 11.12 3.32
N TYR A 10 -4.20 11.47 2.74
CA TYR A 10 -3.32 12.56 3.12
C TYR A 10 -2.98 13.39 1.88
N SER A 11 -3.12 14.72 1.96
CA SER A 11 -2.92 15.63 0.83
C SER A 11 -2.64 17.05 1.31
N GLY A 12 -2.00 17.88 0.49
CA GLY A 12 -1.66 19.24 0.87
C GLY A 12 -0.86 19.26 2.17
N ASP A 13 -1.29 20.03 3.16
CA ASP A 13 -0.57 20.18 4.42
C ASP A 13 -0.57 18.90 5.29
N THR A 14 -1.52 17.98 5.10
CA THR A 14 -1.62 16.77 5.92
C THR A 14 -0.66 15.67 5.46
N ILE A 15 -0.10 15.77 4.26
CA ILE A 15 0.80 14.74 3.72
C ILE A 15 2.06 14.58 4.57
N ALA A 16 2.58 15.68 5.13
CA ALA A 16 3.75 15.67 6.00
C ALA A 16 3.52 14.89 7.31
N LEU A 17 2.27 14.67 7.73
CA LEU A 17 1.95 13.87 8.92
C LEU A 17 2.41 12.42 8.75
N LEU A 18 2.54 11.91 7.51
CA LEU A 18 3.07 10.59 7.25
C LEU A 18 4.50 10.42 7.79
N LEU A 19 5.30 11.49 7.90
CA LEU A 19 6.69 11.40 8.39
C LEU A 19 6.82 11.30 9.91
N ILE A 20 5.75 11.60 10.65
CA ILE A 20 5.75 11.52 12.12
C ILE A 20 4.94 10.34 12.65
N GLN A 21 4.29 9.57 11.76
CA GLN A 21 3.59 8.35 12.14
C GLN A 21 4.58 7.26 12.55
N LYS A 22 4.27 6.63 13.69
CA LYS A 22 5.02 5.45 14.16
C LYS A 22 4.54 4.17 13.47
N HIS A 23 3.23 4.04 13.27
CA HIS A 23 2.59 2.89 12.63
C HIS A 23 1.67 3.38 11.53
N TYR A 24 1.71 2.71 10.39
CA TYR A 24 0.74 2.90 9.33
C TYR A 24 -0.38 1.86 9.47
N PRO A 25 -1.62 2.21 9.10
CA PRO A 25 -2.76 1.30 9.24
C PRO A 25 -2.54 -0.05 8.56
N GLU A 26 -2.86 -1.13 9.27
CA GLU A 26 -2.83 -2.50 8.74
C GLU A 26 -1.44 -2.98 8.27
N ARG A 27 -0.38 -2.38 8.84
CA ARG A 27 1.03 -2.73 8.60
C ARG A 27 1.70 -3.18 9.88
N THR A 28 2.66 -4.09 9.75
CA THR A 28 3.56 -4.45 10.85
C THR A 28 4.53 -3.29 11.16
N ASP A 29 5.19 -3.34 12.30
CA ASP A 29 6.19 -2.33 12.69
C ASP A 29 7.36 -2.29 11.71
N GLY A 30 7.77 -3.46 11.22
CA GLY A 30 8.80 -3.56 10.20
C GLY A 30 8.36 -2.91 8.88
N GLU A 31 7.15 -3.22 8.40
CA GLU A 31 6.63 -2.61 7.16
C GLU A 31 6.47 -1.10 7.33
N SER A 32 6.07 -0.66 8.54
CA SER A 32 5.97 0.76 8.84
C SER A 32 7.33 1.47 8.82
N ALA A 33 8.40 0.82 9.29
CA ALA A 33 9.75 1.36 9.16
C ALA A 33 10.18 1.52 7.69
N ILE A 34 9.87 0.54 6.84
CA ILE A 34 10.15 0.59 5.40
C ILE A 34 9.36 1.72 4.73
N MET A 35 8.06 1.82 5.03
CA MET A 35 7.22 2.91 4.51
C MET A 35 7.73 4.28 4.91
N LEU A 36 8.14 4.46 6.17
CA LEU A 36 8.71 5.72 6.63
C LEU A 36 10.01 6.05 5.90
N ALA A 37 10.88 5.07 5.65
CA ALA A 37 12.10 5.27 4.88
C ALA A 37 11.77 5.67 3.43
N PHE A 38 10.81 5.00 2.78
CA PHE A 38 10.32 5.36 1.46
C PHE A 38 9.74 6.78 1.41
N PHE A 39 8.90 7.15 2.37
CA PHE A 39 8.32 8.49 2.42
C PHE A 39 9.37 9.58 2.66
N LYS A 40 10.44 9.31 3.42
CA LYS A 40 11.53 10.30 3.56
C LYS A 40 12.17 10.67 2.23
N ASP A 41 12.28 9.70 1.31
CA ASP A 41 12.90 9.92 0.01
C ASP A 41 11.92 10.51 -1.01
N TYR A 42 10.67 10.02 -1.04
CA TYR A 42 9.75 10.26 -2.15
C TYR A 42 8.53 11.12 -1.82
N LEU A 43 8.22 11.38 -0.54
CA LEU A 43 6.95 12.02 -0.18
C LEU A 43 6.77 13.40 -0.81
N ARG A 44 7.85 14.15 -0.97
CA ARG A 44 7.85 15.48 -1.62
C ARG A 44 7.46 15.45 -3.10
N THR A 45 7.50 14.28 -3.72
CA THR A 45 7.10 14.11 -5.12
C THR A 45 5.61 13.86 -5.28
N PHE A 46 4.90 13.54 -4.19
CA PHE A 46 3.48 13.21 -4.20
C PHE A 46 2.62 14.39 -3.74
N ASP A 47 1.48 14.59 -4.39
CA ASP A 47 0.48 15.59 -3.98
C ASP A 47 -0.57 14.99 -3.04
N ARG A 48 -0.80 13.68 -3.18
CA ARG A 48 -1.76 12.91 -2.39
C ARG A 48 -1.28 11.49 -2.18
N VAL A 49 -1.55 10.96 -0.99
CA VAL A 49 -1.29 9.57 -0.59
C VAL A 49 -2.52 9.00 0.09
N THR A 50 -2.95 7.82 -0.33
CA THR A 50 -4.02 7.03 0.29
C THR A 50 -3.44 5.72 0.76
N LEU A 51 -3.52 5.43 2.07
CA LEU A 51 -3.06 4.15 2.63
C LEU A 51 -4.20 3.14 2.65
N GLY A 52 -3.89 1.88 2.32
CA GLY A 52 -4.84 0.78 2.42
C GLY A 52 -6.01 0.87 1.43
N LYS A 53 -5.81 1.49 0.26
CA LYS A 53 -6.86 1.70 -0.74
C LYS A 53 -7.46 0.36 -1.17
N ARG A 54 -8.77 0.20 -0.97
CA ARG A 54 -9.49 -1.02 -1.39
C ARG A 54 -9.86 -0.97 -2.87
N VAL A 55 -9.56 -2.05 -3.59
CA VAL A 55 -9.83 -2.26 -5.03
C VAL A 55 -10.38 -3.66 -5.31
N GLY A 56 -11.05 -3.81 -6.45
CA GLY A 56 -11.68 -5.04 -6.93
C GLY A 56 -13.06 -5.30 -6.32
N HIS A 57 -13.69 -6.38 -6.77
CA HIS A 57 -15.12 -6.68 -6.49
C HIS A 57 -15.37 -7.38 -5.15
N GLY A 58 -14.33 -7.85 -4.47
CA GLY A 58 -14.46 -8.69 -3.29
C GLY A 58 -14.86 -10.14 -3.63
N ALA A 59 -15.13 -10.94 -2.60
CA ALA A 59 -15.59 -12.31 -2.72
C ALA A 59 -17.09 -12.36 -3.05
N PRO A 60 -17.56 -13.42 -3.73
CA PRO A 60 -18.99 -13.66 -3.91
C PRO A 60 -19.73 -13.59 -2.57
N ILE A 61 -20.85 -12.87 -2.57
CA ILE A 61 -21.71 -12.71 -1.41
C ILE A 61 -22.71 -13.86 -1.39
N ASP A 62 -22.81 -14.57 -0.26
CA ASP A 62 -23.88 -15.55 -0.04
C ASP A 62 -25.20 -14.81 0.25
N PRO A 63 -26.20 -14.91 -0.64
CA PRO A 63 -27.47 -14.22 -0.47
C PRO A 63 -28.29 -14.70 0.74
N GLU A 64 -27.99 -15.88 1.29
CA GLU A 64 -28.68 -16.43 2.46
C GLU A 64 -28.18 -15.84 3.78
N THR A 65 -26.99 -15.22 3.78
CA THR A 65 -26.43 -14.57 4.98
C THR A 65 -27.12 -13.25 5.30
N ILE A 66 -27.12 -12.84 6.58
CA ILE A 66 -27.73 -11.58 6.98
C ILE A 66 -27.06 -10.36 6.31
N PRO A 67 -27.80 -9.27 6.02
CA PRO A 67 -27.26 -8.13 5.26
C PRO A 67 -26.00 -7.48 5.85
N ALA A 68 -25.82 -7.54 7.18
CA ALA A 68 -24.62 -7.05 7.83
C ALA A 68 -23.37 -7.87 7.47
N ILE A 69 -23.49 -9.21 7.41
CA ILE A 69 -22.41 -10.11 6.99
C ILE A 69 -22.13 -9.92 5.51
N GLN A 70 -23.17 -9.81 4.67
CA GLN A 70 -23.01 -9.54 3.24
C GLN A 70 -22.16 -8.29 2.98
N ARG A 71 -22.49 -7.18 3.65
CA ARG A 71 -21.72 -5.93 3.55
C ARG A 71 -20.28 -6.08 4.07
N ALA A 72 -20.11 -6.76 5.19
CA ALA A 72 -18.78 -6.98 5.78
C ALA A 72 -17.90 -7.86 4.87
N THR A 73 -18.47 -8.92 4.28
CA THR A 73 -17.79 -9.78 3.31
C THR A 73 -17.40 -8.99 2.07
N ALA A 74 -18.36 -8.29 1.45
CA ALA A 74 -18.11 -7.48 0.27
C ALA A 74 -16.98 -6.47 0.50
N PHE A 75 -16.95 -5.82 1.66
CA PHE A 75 -15.91 -4.86 2.00
C PHE A 75 -14.55 -5.49 2.32
N SER A 76 -14.51 -6.45 3.24
CA SER A 76 -13.25 -6.98 3.81
C SER A 76 -12.45 -7.84 2.84
N THR A 77 -13.13 -8.43 1.86
CA THR A 77 -12.53 -9.33 0.86
C THR A 77 -12.01 -8.61 -0.38
N ARG A 78 -12.28 -7.30 -0.51
CA ARG A 78 -11.62 -6.47 -1.53
C ARG A 78 -10.12 -6.47 -1.32
N LYS A 79 -9.39 -6.44 -2.43
CA LYS A 79 -7.94 -6.33 -2.43
C LYS A 79 -7.55 -4.97 -1.86
N ARG A 80 -6.36 -4.89 -1.30
CA ARG A 80 -5.86 -3.70 -0.63
C ARG A 80 -4.51 -3.32 -1.20
N ILE A 81 -4.44 -2.14 -1.78
CA ILE A 81 -3.18 -1.49 -2.14
C ILE A 81 -2.58 -0.90 -0.87
N ASP A 82 -1.31 -1.17 -0.59
CA ASP A 82 -0.64 -0.67 0.60
C ASP A 82 -0.57 0.87 0.59
N VAL A 83 -0.10 1.44 -0.53
CA VAL A 83 -0.08 2.89 -0.77
C VAL A 83 -0.50 3.19 -2.20
N LEU A 84 -1.50 4.04 -2.37
CA LEU A 84 -1.81 4.69 -3.64
C LEU A 84 -1.38 6.15 -3.53
N ALA A 85 -0.33 6.53 -4.24
CA ALA A 85 0.13 7.91 -4.31
C ALA A 85 -0.19 8.55 -5.67
N TRP A 86 -0.21 9.87 -5.71
CA TRP A 86 -0.44 10.66 -6.93
C TRP A 86 0.66 11.69 -7.12
N ARG A 87 1.21 11.76 -8.33
CA ARG A 87 2.07 12.85 -8.80
C ARG A 87 1.35 13.59 -9.90
N ALA A 88 0.79 14.75 -9.58
CA ALA A 88 -0.26 15.39 -10.34
C ALA A 88 -1.36 14.37 -10.71
N SER A 89 -1.51 14.06 -12.00
CA SER A 89 -2.47 13.09 -12.51
C SER A 89 -1.94 11.66 -12.64
N GLN A 90 -0.65 11.41 -12.38
CA GLN A 90 -0.03 10.10 -12.53
C GLN A 90 -0.19 9.28 -11.23
N PRO A 91 -0.96 8.17 -11.23
CA PRO A 91 -1.05 7.29 -10.08
C PRO A 91 0.23 6.45 -9.92
N VAL A 92 0.57 6.16 -8.68
CA VAL A 92 1.68 5.28 -8.28
C VAL A 92 1.16 4.29 -7.26
N ILE A 93 1.17 2.99 -7.60
CA ILE A 93 0.80 1.89 -6.72
C ILE A 93 2.07 1.37 -6.06
N VAL A 94 2.12 1.41 -4.73
CA VAL A 94 3.24 0.89 -3.96
C VAL A 94 2.80 -0.31 -3.13
N GLU A 95 3.53 -1.42 -3.26
CA GLU A 95 3.41 -2.60 -2.41
C GLU A 95 4.60 -2.69 -1.46
N VAL A 96 4.34 -2.94 -0.16
CA VAL A 96 5.36 -2.94 0.88
C VAL A 96 5.58 -4.37 1.38
N LYS A 97 6.85 -4.80 1.50
CA LYS A 97 7.21 -6.12 2.04
C LYS A 97 8.44 -6.05 2.94
N GLN A 98 8.48 -6.84 4.01
CA GLN A 98 9.76 -7.11 4.68
C GLN A 98 10.78 -7.72 3.71
N ARG A 99 10.37 -8.79 3.02
CA ARG A 99 11.14 -9.44 1.97
C ARG A 99 10.37 -9.38 0.67
N VAL A 100 10.93 -8.73 -0.33
CA VAL A 100 10.38 -8.72 -1.68
C VAL A 100 10.64 -10.10 -2.30
N THR A 101 9.55 -10.77 -2.67
CA THR A 101 9.55 -12.11 -3.28
C THR A 101 8.78 -12.10 -4.60
N PRO A 102 8.82 -13.18 -5.41
CA PRO A 102 8.02 -13.26 -6.64
C PRO A 102 6.52 -13.07 -6.43
N ALA A 103 5.99 -13.33 -5.23
CA ALA A 103 4.59 -13.08 -4.90
C ALA A 103 4.20 -11.59 -5.02
N SER A 104 5.16 -10.67 -4.81
CA SER A 104 4.95 -9.22 -4.94
C SER A 104 4.52 -8.84 -6.36
N LEU A 105 5.04 -9.54 -7.38
CA LEU A 105 4.68 -9.33 -8.78
C LEU A 105 3.19 -9.65 -9.02
N GLY A 106 2.73 -10.81 -8.54
CA GLY A 106 1.33 -11.20 -8.67
C GLY A 106 0.39 -10.24 -7.95
N GLN A 107 0.75 -9.79 -6.74
CA GLN A 107 -0.03 -8.82 -5.97
C GLN A 107 -0.14 -7.49 -6.70
N ILE A 108 0.98 -6.89 -7.10
CA ILE A 108 0.98 -5.55 -7.69
C ILE A 108 0.31 -5.52 -9.08
N LEU A 109 0.46 -6.56 -9.89
CA LEU A 109 -0.26 -6.67 -11.17
C LEU A 109 -1.78 -6.86 -10.97
N THR A 110 -2.18 -7.59 -9.93
CA THR A 110 -3.61 -7.72 -9.57
C THR A 110 -4.18 -6.36 -9.18
N TYR A 111 -3.44 -5.56 -8.42
CA TYR A 111 -3.89 -4.22 -8.03
C TYR A 111 -3.97 -3.28 -9.22
N ARG A 112 -2.96 -3.28 -10.11
CA ARG A 112 -2.97 -2.53 -11.37
C ARG A 112 -4.25 -2.82 -12.16
N HIS A 113 -4.55 -4.09 -12.37
CA HIS A 113 -5.74 -4.51 -13.11
C HIS A 113 -7.03 -3.92 -12.54
N HIS A 114 -7.26 -4.08 -11.24
CA HIS A 114 -8.47 -3.54 -10.59
C HIS A 114 -8.46 -2.00 -10.53
N PHE A 115 -7.31 -1.37 -10.38
CA PHE A 115 -7.22 0.09 -10.39
C PHE A 115 -7.67 0.67 -11.74
N VAL A 116 -7.17 0.11 -12.86
CA VAL A 116 -7.53 0.54 -14.22
C VAL A 116 -9.01 0.27 -14.51
N GLU A 117 -9.54 -0.86 -14.06
CA GLU A 117 -10.97 -1.17 -14.17
C GLU A 117 -11.85 -0.14 -13.42
N GLU A 118 -11.45 0.25 -12.21
CA GLU A 118 -12.18 1.22 -11.39
C GLU A 118 -11.96 2.68 -11.82
N HIS A 119 -10.86 2.99 -12.53
CA HIS A 119 -10.47 4.35 -12.93
C HIS A 119 -10.05 4.39 -14.41
N PRO A 120 -10.99 4.14 -15.35
CA PRO A 120 -10.66 4.02 -16.78
C PRO A 120 -10.13 5.31 -17.42
N ASP A 121 -10.44 6.47 -16.83
CA ASP A 121 -9.97 7.78 -17.29
C ASP A 121 -8.63 8.21 -16.68
N ALA A 122 -8.12 7.47 -15.69
CA ALA A 122 -6.81 7.75 -15.10
C ALA A 122 -5.68 7.17 -15.97
N PRO A 123 -4.49 7.79 -15.97
CA PRO A 123 -3.31 7.18 -16.55
C PRO A 123 -3.02 5.81 -15.91
N GLU A 124 -2.39 4.93 -16.69
CA GLU A 124 -1.88 3.66 -16.19
C GLU A 124 -0.93 3.91 -15.00
N PRO A 125 -1.12 3.25 -13.85
CA PRO A 125 -0.29 3.50 -12.67
C PRO A 125 1.14 2.99 -12.86
N GLU A 126 2.09 3.77 -12.33
CA GLU A 126 3.44 3.26 -12.09
C GLU A 126 3.41 2.24 -10.96
N LEU A 127 4.21 1.18 -11.10
CA LEU A 127 4.25 0.08 -10.14
C LEU A 127 5.56 0.13 -9.36
N VAL A 128 5.46 0.19 -8.04
CA VAL A 128 6.60 0.23 -7.14
C VAL A 128 6.46 -0.87 -6.10
N VAL A 129 7.50 -1.66 -5.89
CA VAL A 129 7.62 -2.54 -4.73
C VAL A 129 8.72 -1.99 -3.84
N VAL A 130 8.41 -1.79 -2.57
CA VAL A 130 9.37 -1.39 -1.56
C VAL A 130 9.56 -2.50 -0.55
N GLY A 131 10.81 -2.74 -0.14
CA GLY A 131 11.06 -3.68 0.93
C GLY A 131 12.39 -3.51 1.61
N ARG A 132 12.74 -4.41 2.54
CA ARG A 132 14.04 -4.38 3.21
C ARG A 132 15.10 -5.11 2.39
N GLU A 133 14.73 -6.27 1.86
CA GLU A 133 15.63 -7.19 1.17
C GLU A 133 14.93 -7.93 0.02
N SER A 134 15.71 -8.37 -0.97
CA SER A 134 15.30 -9.24 -2.07
C SER A 134 16.52 -9.94 -2.66
N ASP A 135 16.30 -11.02 -3.39
CA ASP A 135 17.33 -11.63 -4.24
C ASP A 135 17.35 -10.98 -5.65
N ALA A 136 18.48 -11.12 -6.34
CA ALA A 136 18.71 -10.48 -7.64
C ALA A 136 17.74 -10.98 -8.72
N ASP A 137 17.38 -12.26 -8.70
CA ASP A 137 16.47 -12.86 -9.68
C ASP A 137 15.05 -12.31 -9.52
N THR A 138 14.58 -12.13 -8.28
CA THR A 138 13.30 -11.50 -7.99
C THR A 138 13.26 -10.05 -8.47
N ILE A 139 14.33 -9.28 -8.23
CA ILE A 139 14.43 -7.89 -8.71
C ILE A 139 14.38 -7.86 -10.25
N ALA A 140 15.19 -8.70 -10.91
CA ALA A 140 15.24 -8.77 -12.36
C ALA A 140 13.87 -9.13 -12.96
N ALA A 141 13.16 -10.09 -12.36
CA ALA A 141 11.82 -10.47 -12.78
C ALA A 141 10.81 -9.31 -12.62
N LEU A 142 10.81 -8.62 -11.48
CA LEU A 142 9.94 -7.45 -11.24
C LEU A 142 10.21 -6.33 -12.26
N THR A 143 11.48 -5.99 -12.47
CA THR A 143 11.88 -4.94 -13.43
C THR A 143 11.50 -5.30 -14.87
N ALA A 144 11.62 -6.56 -15.27
CA ALA A 144 11.19 -7.02 -16.59
C ALA A 144 9.68 -6.82 -16.84
N HIS A 145 8.88 -6.74 -15.78
CA HIS A 145 7.43 -6.46 -15.82
C HIS A 145 7.08 -4.98 -15.55
N GLY A 146 8.07 -4.08 -15.59
CA GLY A 146 7.85 -2.64 -15.39
C GLY A 146 7.62 -2.24 -13.93
N VAL A 147 8.04 -3.07 -12.97
CA VAL A 147 7.96 -2.77 -11.54
C VAL A 147 9.31 -2.21 -11.06
N THR A 148 9.28 -1.00 -10.51
CA THR A 148 10.44 -0.39 -9.85
C THR A 148 10.59 -0.97 -8.44
N VAL A 149 11.81 -1.34 -8.05
CA VAL A 149 12.09 -1.89 -6.71
C VAL A 149 12.96 -0.93 -5.91
N HIS A 150 12.54 -0.58 -4.70
CA HIS A 150 13.38 0.15 -3.73
C HIS A 150 13.61 -0.70 -2.48
N LEU A 151 14.88 -0.86 -2.10
CA LEU A 151 15.26 -1.60 -0.90
C LEU A 151 15.80 -0.66 0.18
N TYR A 152 15.34 -0.87 1.40
CA TYR A 152 15.68 -0.13 2.60
C TYR A 152 16.22 -1.09 3.66
N PRO A 153 17.46 -1.62 3.50
CA PRO A 153 18.01 -2.63 4.39
C PRO A 153 18.09 -2.18 5.86
N GLU A 154 18.33 -0.89 6.08
CA GLU A 154 18.44 -0.27 7.41
C GLU A 154 17.09 0.09 8.04
N ALA A 155 15.97 -0.13 7.34
CA ALA A 155 14.64 0.13 7.88
C ALA A 155 14.26 -0.95 8.89
N VAL A 156 14.64 -0.71 10.15
CA VAL A 156 14.28 -1.53 11.30
C VAL A 156 13.12 -0.92 12.08
N ALA A 157 12.26 -1.77 12.63
CA ALA A 157 11.22 -1.36 13.55
C ALA A 157 11.83 -0.54 14.69
N ARG A 158 11.20 0.59 15.04
CA ARG A 158 11.58 1.29 16.27
C ARG A 158 11.20 0.40 17.44
N HIS A 159 12.18 -0.22 18.08
CA HIS A 159 11.97 -0.78 19.40
C HIS A 159 11.60 0.39 20.31
N ASP A 160 10.43 0.34 20.93
CA ASP A 160 10.17 1.21 22.08
C ASP A 160 11.29 0.90 23.07
N ALA A 161 12.09 1.91 23.42
CA ALA A 161 13.01 1.79 24.53
C ALA A 161 12.16 1.28 25.69
N ALA A 162 12.40 0.03 26.10
CA ALA A 162 11.63 -0.62 27.14
C ALA A 162 11.53 0.37 28.29
N GLY A 163 10.29 0.70 28.68
CA GLY A 163 10.00 1.68 29.70
C GLY A 163 10.96 1.49 30.87
N GLY A 164 11.84 2.46 31.07
CA GLY A 164 12.62 2.59 32.28
C GLY A 164 11.64 2.79 33.42
N GLY A 165 11.14 1.68 33.96
CA GLY A 165 10.50 1.65 35.26
C GLY A 165 11.54 2.12 36.26
N VAL A 166 11.33 3.31 36.80
CA VAL A 166 11.92 3.76 38.06
C VAL A 166 10.91 3.42 39.15
#